data_AF-A0A7S4SGY7-F1
#
_entry.id   AF-A0A7S4SGY7-F1
#
_cell.length_a   1.000
_cell.length_b   1.000
_cell.length_c   1.000
_cell.angle_alpha   90.00
_cell.angle_beta   90.00
_cell.angle_gamma   90.00
#
_symmetry.space_group_name_H-M   'P 1'
#
loop_
_entity.id
_entity.type
_entity.pdbx_description
1 polymer ?
#
loop_
_entity_poly.entity_id
_entity_poly.type
_entity_poly.pdbx_seq_one_letter_code
_entity_poly.pdbx_strand_id
1 'polypeptide(L)'
;RTMQAFKQAKRDTKIMWVALTTAYKQNSDAFKTELQNIAHAFAEVEAEKERYLCRYGDVDIDNEALLEINVGGRIITATRSVLTQQKGSMLEATFSGRWEKRLQRDNLGRIFLDMNPDCFQAIIDYLVKMKYSPEPKTKKICQAYSKRKVEGDLSKMMKYFGIKIDQTMDHSTLQHDEIIFDSDEAQVTIQDYFDTNNRKALDIDEILSSFQTTMSKNQEALDDAKEELQKVKTRWEEEKAFIDSIVPTPKDDLINLNVRGTRMTVRRSTLRIFKGSVLDRQFDDTVWPMQQPGKESMYEWGNEEVVDWAKGHAAIPEEITDLLQKNKIDGPKLLTLSHEGLKEWGPDAMNIVIKAVCDFQTENKYIEVFIDHDEYDFRMIIEQLLRKVLSKDAYQPLSLPDINKTWNGSFMETVDYYFPGEMAGLIWEKTVKCINVQNAGIRAVNGRYTLSGNIDGVSAYRKIGVWKEQEVEFCLYRYDDLCEAKWWFISIASKGSQPGAHDDKDFYMAPASLEHSDIPPESTWAINDYGINPPPTIICKSELLPESGEESGDNW
;
A
#
# COMPACT_ATOMS: atom_id res chain seq x y z
N ARG A 1 -1.07 26.95 -78.16
CA ARG A 1 -1.25 27.26 -76.72
C ARG A 1 -1.88 26.08 -75.96
N THR A 2 -3.02 25.54 -76.41
CA THR A 2 -3.70 24.36 -75.82
C THR A 2 -2.86 23.07 -75.77
N MET A 3 -2.15 22.72 -76.84
CA MET A 3 -1.30 21.50 -76.87
C MET A 3 -0.06 21.59 -75.95
N GLN A 4 0.47 22.80 -75.75
CA GLN A 4 1.59 23.04 -74.81
C GLN A 4 1.11 22.98 -73.36
N ALA A 5 -0.05 23.56 -73.06
CA ALA A 5 -0.68 23.47 -71.74
C ALA A 5 -0.97 22.01 -71.35
N PHE A 6 -1.45 21.19 -72.28
CA PHE A 6 -1.67 19.76 -72.05
C PHE A 6 -0.37 18.98 -71.77
N LYS A 7 0.69 19.24 -72.54
CA LYS A 7 2.01 18.62 -72.31
C LYS A 7 2.62 19.04 -70.96
N GLN A 8 2.39 20.28 -70.54
CA GLN A 8 2.84 20.78 -69.24
C GLN A 8 2.07 20.12 -68.09
N ALA A 9 0.73 20.11 -68.16
CA ALA A 9 -0.11 19.45 -67.16
C ALA A 9 0.26 17.96 -66.99
N LYS A 10 0.51 17.23 -68.09
CA LYS A 10 0.95 15.82 -68.02
C LYS A 10 2.32 15.64 -67.34
N ARG A 11 3.24 16.59 -67.51
CA ARG A 11 4.54 16.57 -66.80
C ARG A 11 4.35 16.86 -65.33
N ASP A 12 3.54 17.85 -64.99
CA ASP A 12 3.28 18.26 -63.61
C ASP A 12 2.59 17.14 -62.82
N THR A 13 1.60 16.45 -63.41
CA THR A 13 0.99 15.25 -62.79
C THR A 13 2.00 14.13 -62.56
N LYS A 14 2.92 13.89 -63.52
CA LYS A 14 3.96 12.86 -63.36
C LYS A 14 4.94 13.20 -62.23
N ILE A 15 5.35 14.47 -62.12
CA ILE A 15 6.22 14.95 -61.04
C ILE A 15 5.53 14.78 -59.68
N MET A 16 4.25 15.17 -59.58
CA MET A 16 3.45 15.02 -58.37
C MET A 16 3.32 13.54 -57.94
N TRP A 17 3.12 12.63 -58.89
CA TRP A 17 3.00 11.20 -58.61
C TRP A 17 4.30 10.57 -58.09
N VAL A 18 5.44 10.97 -58.67
CA VAL A 18 6.76 10.55 -58.20
C VAL A 18 7.04 11.09 -56.79
N ALA A 19 6.67 12.34 -56.52
CA ALA A 19 6.79 12.91 -55.19
C ALA A 19 5.92 12.17 -54.15
N LEU A 20 4.66 11.85 -54.50
CA LEU A 20 3.74 11.14 -53.61
C LEU A 20 4.22 9.72 -53.26
N THR A 21 4.64 8.95 -54.27
CA THR A 21 5.17 7.59 -54.06
C THR A 21 6.47 7.57 -53.28
N THR A 22 7.33 8.56 -53.50
CA THR A 22 8.57 8.72 -52.72
C THR A 22 8.25 9.04 -51.26
N ALA A 23 7.33 9.97 -51.00
CA ALA A 23 6.88 10.30 -49.65
C ALA A 23 6.22 9.11 -48.95
N TYR A 24 5.38 8.34 -49.66
CA TYR A 24 4.77 7.11 -49.14
C TYR A 24 5.85 6.13 -48.68
N LYS A 25 6.83 5.85 -49.54
CA LYS A 25 7.89 4.89 -49.24
C LYS A 25 8.72 5.33 -48.04
N GLN A 26 9.13 6.60 -48.00
CA GLN A 26 9.87 7.16 -46.87
C GLN A 26 9.11 7.06 -45.55
N ASN A 27 7.81 7.35 -45.55
CA ASN A 27 6.97 7.24 -44.36
C ASN A 27 6.77 5.79 -43.92
N SER A 28 6.57 4.87 -44.87
CA SER A 28 6.44 3.44 -44.59
C SER A 28 7.73 2.87 -43.98
N ASP A 29 8.88 3.22 -44.55
CA ASP A 29 10.20 2.82 -44.03
C ASP A 29 10.45 3.40 -42.63
N ALA A 30 10.08 4.66 -42.40
CA ALA A 30 10.19 5.31 -41.09
C ALA A 30 9.29 4.64 -40.04
N PHE A 31 8.03 4.36 -40.39
CA PHE A 31 7.08 3.66 -39.52
C PHE A 31 7.58 2.26 -39.15
N LYS A 32 8.09 1.49 -40.13
CA LYS A 32 8.68 0.17 -39.90
C LYS A 32 9.88 0.22 -38.97
N THR A 33 10.76 1.21 -39.15
CA THR A 33 11.92 1.41 -38.28
C THR A 33 11.49 1.71 -36.85
N GLU A 34 10.49 2.55 -36.65
CA GLU A 34 10.02 2.89 -35.31
C GLU A 34 9.31 1.72 -34.61
N LEU A 35 8.52 0.93 -35.36
CA LEU A 35 7.95 -0.31 -34.82
C LEU A 35 9.04 -1.30 -34.39
N GLN A 36 10.12 -1.42 -35.16
CA GLN A 36 11.27 -2.25 -34.78
C GLN A 36 11.95 -1.73 -33.50
N ASN A 37 12.10 -0.41 -33.35
CA ASN A 37 12.64 0.20 -32.14
C ASN A 37 11.77 -0.10 -30.91
N ILE A 38 10.45 0.01 -31.05
CA ILE A 38 9.49 -0.30 -29.98
C ILE A 38 9.54 -1.79 -29.62
N ALA A 39 9.53 -2.67 -30.61
CA ALA A 39 9.64 -4.12 -30.40
C ALA A 39 10.94 -4.50 -29.69
N HIS A 40 12.07 -3.91 -30.09
CA HIS A 40 13.35 -4.09 -29.42
C HIS A 40 13.30 -3.60 -27.97
N ALA A 41 12.66 -2.46 -27.70
CA ALA A 41 12.54 -1.93 -26.34
C ALA A 41 11.64 -2.79 -25.45
N PHE A 42 10.57 -3.41 -25.98
CA PHE A 42 9.80 -4.41 -25.25
C PHE A 42 10.64 -5.65 -24.92
N ALA A 43 11.36 -6.17 -25.92
CA ALA A 43 12.26 -7.31 -25.74
C ALA A 43 13.36 -7.03 -24.71
N GLU A 44 13.87 -5.80 -24.64
CA GLU A 44 14.86 -5.39 -23.63
C GLU A 44 14.28 -5.45 -22.20
N VAL A 45 13.05 -4.98 -21.99
CA VAL A 45 12.38 -5.05 -20.67
C VAL A 45 12.11 -6.50 -20.27
N GLU A 46 11.65 -7.34 -21.20
CA GLU A 46 11.44 -8.76 -20.92
C GLU A 46 12.76 -9.50 -20.67
N ALA A 47 13.82 -9.17 -21.41
CA ALA A 47 15.16 -9.70 -21.14
C ALA A 47 15.70 -9.25 -19.79
N GLU A 48 15.40 -8.02 -19.35
CA GLU A 48 15.75 -7.57 -18.00
C GLU A 48 14.99 -8.37 -16.95
N LYS A 49 13.66 -8.50 -17.09
CA LYS A 49 12.82 -9.35 -16.22
C LYS A 49 13.35 -10.78 -16.09
N GLU A 50 13.78 -11.37 -17.19
CA GLU A 50 14.36 -12.72 -17.23
C GLU A 50 15.72 -12.78 -16.51
N ARG A 51 16.58 -11.77 -16.71
CA ARG A 51 17.85 -11.66 -15.95
C ARG A 51 17.59 -11.58 -14.45
N TYR A 52 16.56 -10.86 -14.02
CA TYR A 52 16.18 -10.78 -12.61
C TYR A 52 15.59 -12.10 -12.10
N LEU A 53 14.78 -12.81 -12.89
CA LEU A 53 14.28 -14.15 -12.55
C LEU A 53 15.44 -15.14 -12.38
N CYS A 54 16.39 -15.17 -13.31
CA CYS A 54 17.59 -16.00 -13.21
C CYS A 54 18.43 -15.68 -11.95
N ARG A 55 18.55 -14.39 -11.61
CA ARG A 55 19.40 -13.93 -10.51
C ARG A 55 18.76 -14.10 -9.14
N TYR A 56 17.48 -13.80 -9.02
CA TYR A 56 16.78 -13.62 -7.75
C TYR A 56 15.52 -14.47 -7.60
N GLY A 57 15.06 -15.09 -8.67
CA GLY A 57 13.87 -15.92 -8.62
C GLY A 57 14.17 -17.40 -8.51
N ASP A 58 13.09 -18.16 -8.63
CA ASP A 58 13.08 -19.61 -8.70
C ASP A 58 12.14 -20.02 -9.85
N VAL A 59 12.68 -20.81 -10.79
CA VAL A 59 12.03 -21.16 -12.05
C VAL A 59 11.14 -22.40 -11.93
N ASP A 60 11.32 -23.20 -10.87
CA ASP A 60 10.60 -24.45 -10.65
C ASP A 60 9.43 -24.27 -9.67
N ILE A 61 8.86 -23.07 -9.60
CA ILE A 61 7.81 -22.75 -8.64
C ILE A 61 6.47 -23.36 -9.05
N ASP A 62 5.95 -24.23 -8.19
CA ASP A 62 4.58 -24.73 -8.28
C ASP A 62 3.57 -23.64 -7.89
N ASN A 63 2.69 -23.30 -8.82
CA ASN A 63 1.61 -22.33 -8.62
C ASN A 63 0.53 -22.83 -7.65
N GLU A 64 0.37 -24.13 -7.44
CA GLU A 64 -0.55 -24.67 -6.44
C GLU A 64 0.14 -25.00 -5.11
N ALA A 65 1.43 -24.67 -4.97
CA ALA A 65 2.14 -24.78 -3.72
C ALA A 65 1.45 -23.99 -2.60
N LEU A 66 1.28 -24.64 -1.45
CA LEU A 66 0.81 -24.03 -0.23
C LEU A 66 1.96 -23.27 0.43
N LEU A 67 1.83 -21.95 0.54
CA LEU A 67 2.84 -21.10 1.16
C LEU A 67 2.43 -20.77 2.59
N GLU A 68 3.35 -20.94 3.53
CA GLU A 68 3.25 -20.39 4.88
C GLU A 68 3.94 -19.02 4.92
N ILE A 69 3.17 -18.00 5.29
CA ILE A 69 3.63 -16.61 5.33
C ILE A 69 3.53 -16.14 6.78
N ASN A 70 4.63 -15.68 7.35
CA ASN A 70 4.63 -15.01 8.64
C ASN A 70 4.28 -13.53 8.44
N VAL A 71 3.07 -13.15 8.83
CA VAL A 71 2.60 -11.76 8.76
C VAL A 71 2.53 -11.20 10.17
N GLY A 72 3.47 -10.34 10.54
CA GLY A 72 3.47 -9.71 11.85
C GLY A 72 3.58 -10.67 13.04
N GLY A 73 4.02 -11.91 12.85
CA GLY A 73 4.05 -13.00 13.85
C GLY A 73 2.91 -14.02 13.73
N ARG A 74 1.88 -13.75 12.92
CA ARG A 74 0.82 -14.72 12.62
C ARG A 74 1.11 -15.48 11.34
N ILE A 75 0.96 -16.80 11.39
CA ILE A 75 1.15 -17.65 10.21
C ILE A 75 -0.15 -17.69 9.42
N ILE A 76 -0.08 -17.19 8.19
CA ILE A 76 -1.17 -17.19 7.23
C ILE A 76 -0.76 -18.10 6.09
N THR A 77 -1.63 -19.04 5.76
CA THR A 77 -1.38 -20.06 4.76
C THR A 77 -2.31 -19.85 3.57
N ALA A 78 -1.74 -19.81 2.36
CA ALA A 78 -2.49 -19.64 1.12
C ALA A 78 -1.77 -20.32 -0.06
N THR A 79 -2.49 -20.71 -1.11
CA THR A 79 -1.84 -21.19 -2.34
C THR A 79 -1.25 -20.03 -3.12
N ARG A 80 -0.13 -20.27 -3.81
CA ARG A 80 0.48 -19.27 -4.70
C ARG A 80 -0.48 -18.78 -5.79
N SER A 81 -1.36 -19.65 -6.28
CA SER A 81 -2.40 -19.31 -7.26
C SER A 81 -3.40 -18.28 -6.75
N VAL A 82 -3.71 -18.26 -5.44
CA VAL A 82 -4.54 -17.21 -4.82
C VAL A 82 -3.76 -15.90 -4.72
N LEU A 83 -2.52 -15.94 -4.23
CA LEU A 83 -1.68 -14.75 -4.04
C LEU A 83 -1.32 -14.04 -5.34
N THR A 84 -1.27 -14.79 -6.46
CA THR A 84 -0.90 -14.30 -7.80
C THR A 84 -2.09 -14.16 -8.75
N GLN A 85 -3.32 -14.29 -8.23
CA GLN A 85 -4.55 -14.23 -9.02
C GLN A 85 -4.75 -12.89 -9.72
N GLN A 86 -4.42 -11.78 -9.05
CA GLN A 86 -4.57 -10.44 -9.61
C GLN A 86 -3.32 -10.02 -10.39
N LYS A 87 -3.31 -10.39 -11.68
CA LYS A 87 -2.29 -9.98 -12.65
C LYS A 87 -2.18 -8.46 -12.68
N GLY A 88 -0.98 -7.93 -12.49
CA GLY A 88 -0.86 -6.47 -12.31
C GLY A 88 -0.22 -6.07 -11.00
N SER A 89 -0.58 -6.79 -9.95
CA SER A 89 -0.46 -6.31 -8.58
C SER A 89 0.93 -6.49 -8.00
N MET A 90 1.27 -5.68 -7.00
CA MET A 90 2.49 -5.87 -6.22
C MET A 90 2.41 -7.15 -5.36
N LEU A 91 1.20 -7.60 -5.01
CA LEU A 91 1.00 -8.91 -4.40
C LEU A 91 1.42 -10.04 -5.34
N GLU A 92 0.99 -9.99 -6.60
CA GLU A 92 1.45 -10.93 -7.62
C GLU A 92 2.96 -10.87 -7.76
N ALA A 93 3.55 -9.68 -7.92
CA ALA A 93 4.99 -9.54 -8.05
C ALA A 93 5.74 -10.25 -6.91
N THR A 94 5.31 -9.99 -5.66
CA THR A 94 5.90 -10.59 -4.45
C THR A 94 5.88 -12.13 -4.49
N PHE A 95 4.76 -12.73 -4.88
CA PHE A 95 4.55 -14.19 -4.83
C PHE A 95 4.66 -14.89 -6.19
N SER A 96 5.07 -14.18 -7.24
CA SER A 96 5.25 -14.75 -8.59
C SER A 96 6.41 -15.73 -8.67
N GLY A 97 7.33 -15.68 -7.70
CA GLY A 97 8.58 -16.44 -7.75
C GLY A 97 9.76 -15.70 -8.35
N ARG A 98 9.53 -14.56 -9.01
CA ARG A 98 10.60 -13.74 -9.62
C ARG A 98 11.62 -13.22 -8.61
N TRP A 99 11.20 -13.04 -7.35
CA TRP A 99 11.96 -12.41 -6.29
C TRP A 99 12.27 -13.35 -5.11
N GLU A 100 12.04 -14.66 -5.27
CA GLU A 100 12.01 -15.66 -4.19
C GLU A 100 13.26 -15.65 -3.28
N LYS A 101 14.44 -15.37 -3.84
CA LYS A 101 15.74 -15.31 -3.12
C LYS A 101 16.00 -13.98 -2.41
N ARG A 102 15.21 -12.94 -2.69
CA ARG A 102 15.36 -11.61 -2.06
C ARG A 102 14.37 -11.38 -0.91
N LEU A 103 13.26 -12.11 -0.87
CA LEU A 103 12.23 -11.93 0.14
C LEU A 103 12.80 -12.21 1.55
N GLN A 104 12.45 -11.37 2.52
CA GLN A 104 12.80 -11.66 3.90
C GLN A 104 12.11 -12.93 4.35
N ARG A 105 12.86 -13.80 5.04
CA ARG A 105 12.32 -14.99 5.69
C ARG A 105 12.53 -14.91 7.18
N ASP A 106 11.62 -15.50 7.92
CA ASP A 106 11.82 -15.71 9.34
C ASP A 106 12.78 -16.87 9.62
N ASN A 107 13.08 -17.09 10.88
CA ASN A 107 14.01 -18.14 11.30
C ASN A 107 13.54 -19.55 10.93
N LEU A 108 12.28 -19.74 10.53
CA LEU A 108 11.73 -21.02 10.07
C LEU A 108 11.64 -21.09 8.53
N GLY A 109 12.27 -20.15 7.81
CA GLY A 109 12.30 -20.13 6.35
C GLY A 109 11.00 -19.63 5.70
N ARG A 110 10.03 -19.14 6.49
CA ARG A 110 8.75 -18.65 5.96
C ARG A 110 8.89 -17.23 5.46
N ILE A 111 8.22 -16.88 4.36
CA ILE A 111 8.21 -15.49 3.84
C ILE A 111 7.64 -14.59 4.94
N PHE A 112 8.35 -13.52 5.28
CA PHE A 112 7.94 -12.57 6.31
C PHE A 112 7.42 -11.27 5.70
N LEU A 113 6.25 -10.83 6.18
CA LEU A 113 5.64 -9.54 5.85
C LEU A 113 5.44 -8.72 7.13
N ASP A 114 6.07 -7.55 7.19
CA ASP A 114 5.96 -6.62 8.32
C ASP A 114 4.68 -5.78 8.21
N MET A 115 3.53 -6.41 8.45
CA MET A 115 2.21 -5.83 8.19
C MET A 115 1.20 -6.31 9.22
N ASN A 116 0.05 -5.61 9.30
CA ASN A 116 -1.06 -6.03 10.12
C ASN A 116 -1.63 -7.37 9.60
N PRO A 117 -1.64 -8.44 10.41
CA PRO A 117 -2.07 -9.75 9.96
C PRO A 117 -3.56 -9.83 9.64
N ASP A 118 -4.42 -9.08 10.36
CA ASP A 118 -5.87 -9.08 10.14
C ASP A 118 -6.25 -8.45 8.79
N CYS A 119 -5.58 -7.36 8.43
CA CYS A 119 -5.74 -6.76 7.10
C CYS A 119 -5.27 -7.72 6.00
N PHE A 120 -4.12 -8.38 6.18
CA PHE A 120 -3.61 -9.31 5.18
C PHE A 120 -4.53 -10.53 5.03
N GLN A 121 -5.03 -11.09 6.13
CA GLN A 121 -6.00 -12.19 6.08
C GLN A 121 -7.28 -11.78 5.35
N ALA A 122 -7.77 -10.56 5.56
CA ALA A 122 -8.93 -10.04 4.84
C ALA A 122 -8.68 -9.93 3.32
N ILE A 123 -7.46 -9.59 2.91
CA ILE A 123 -7.03 -9.63 1.50
C ILE A 123 -7.09 -11.05 0.96
N ILE A 124 -6.53 -12.03 1.68
CA ILE A 124 -6.56 -13.43 1.24
C ILE A 124 -7.99 -13.94 1.09
N ASP A 125 -8.84 -13.71 2.10
CA ASP A 125 -10.23 -14.13 2.04
C ASP A 125 -10.99 -13.46 0.88
N TYR A 126 -10.69 -12.20 0.58
CA TYR A 126 -11.25 -11.48 -0.57
C TYR A 126 -10.88 -12.17 -1.89
N LEU A 127 -9.59 -12.46 -2.10
CA LEU A 127 -9.10 -13.14 -3.31
C LEU A 127 -9.70 -14.55 -3.45
N VAL A 128 -9.75 -15.31 -2.35
CA VAL A 128 -10.40 -16.62 -2.28
C VAL A 128 -11.86 -16.52 -2.71
N LYS A 129 -12.63 -15.57 -2.17
CA LYS A 129 -14.04 -15.36 -2.54
C LYS A 129 -14.21 -15.01 -4.01
N MET A 130 -13.32 -14.18 -4.57
CA MET A 130 -13.33 -13.88 -6.01
C MET A 130 -13.07 -15.12 -6.86
N LYS A 131 -12.18 -16.02 -6.43
CA LYS A 131 -11.89 -17.28 -7.13
C LYS A 131 -13.10 -18.21 -7.20
N TYR A 132 -13.94 -18.25 -6.16
CA TYR A 132 -15.09 -19.17 -6.07
C TYR A 132 -16.44 -18.56 -6.45
N SER A 133 -16.57 -17.23 -6.53
CA SER A 133 -17.81 -16.54 -6.89
C SER A 133 -17.53 -15.36 -7.84
N PRO A 134 -17.47 -15.60 -9.16
CA PRO A 134 -17.21 -14.56 -10.15
C PRO A 134 -18.37 -13.56 -10.34
N GLU A 135 -19.53 -13.74 -9.69
CA GLU A 135 -20.58 -12.73 -9.69
C GLU A 135 -20.17 -11.48 -8.88
N PRO A 136 -20.26 -10.27 -9.47
CA PRO A 136 -19.82 -9.02 -8.83
C PRO A 136 -20.85 -8.57 -7.78
N LYS A 137 -20.86 -9.21 -6.62
CA LYS A 137 -21.47 -8.65 -5.39
C LYS A 137 -20.43 -7.86 -4.60
N THR A 138 -19.68 -7.01 -5.31
CA THR A 138 -18.50 -6.25 -4.84
C THR A 138 -18.83 -5.30 -3.67
N LYS A 139 -20.04 -4.73 -3.63
CA LYS A 139 -20.45 -3.80 -2.55
C LYS A 139 -20.65 -4.44 -1.17
N LYS A 140 -20.97 -5.74 -1.06
CA LYS A 140 -21.26 -6.39 0.24
C LYS A 140 -20.04 -7.02 0.91
N ILE A 141 -18.98 -7.31 0.16
CA ILE A 141 -17.79 -7.99 0.73
C ILE A 141 -16.99 -7.00 1.59
N CYS A 142 -16.77 -5.78 1.10
CA CYS A 142 -16.22 -4.70 1.93
C CYS A 142 -17.08 -4.46 3.19
N GLN A 143 -18.42 -4.57 3.10
CA GLN A 143 -19.31 -4.40 4.26
C GLN A 143 -19.21 -5.52 5.31
N ALA A 144 -18.92 -6.76 4.92
CA ALA A 144 -18.74 -7.87 5.87
C ALA A 144 -17.41 -7.76 6.64
N TYR A 145 -16.36 -7.22 6.00
CA TYR A 145 -15.09 -6.88 6.65
C TYR A 145 -15.14 -5.53 7.39
N SER A 146 -15.93 -4.56 6.90
CA SER A 146 -16.24 -3.24 7.52
C SER A 146 -16.93 -3.36 8.88
N LYS A 147 -17.62 -4.48 9.16
CA LYS A 147 -18.13 -4.77 10.51
C LYS A 147 -17.02 -4.99 11.55
N ARG A 148 -15.77 -5.27 11.13
CA ARG A 148 -14.59 -5.27 12.01
C ARG A 148 -13.81 -3.98 11.74
N LYS A 149 -13.58 -3.21 12.80
CA LYS A 149 -12.75 -1.98 13.00
C LYS A 149 -11.42 -1.82 12.20
N VAL A 150 -11.33 -2.13 10.91
CA VAL A 150 -10.06 -2.14 10.14
C VAL A 150 -10.18 -1.62 8.70
N GLU A 151 -11.31 -1.00 8.34
CA GLU A 151 -11.62 -0.58 6.97
C GLU A 151 -10.59 0.41 6.38
N GLY A 152 -10.12 1.36 7.18
CA GLY A 152 -9.10 2.33 6.75
C GLY A 152 -7.74 1.70 6.45
N ASP A 153 -7.30 0.73 7.26
CA ASP A 153 -5.99 0.08 7.09
C ASP A 153 -6.02 -0.99 6.02
N LEU A 154 -7.14 -1.70 5.91
CA LEU A 154 -7.36 -2.64 4.83
C LEU A 154 -7.29 -1.89 3.48
N SER A 155 -7.95 -0.74 3.36
CA SER A 155 -7.89 0.08 2.14
C SER A 155 -6.47 0.54 1.80
N LYS A 156 -5.70 1.00 2.80
CA LYS A 156 -4.29 1.35 2.64
C LYS A 156 -3.44 0.15 2.19
N MET A 157 -3.64 -1.02 2.80
CA MET A 157 -2.91 -2.24 2.47
C MET A 157 -3.26 -2.77 1.08
N MET A 158 -4.54 -2.73 0.69
CA MET A 158 -4.98 -3.09 -0.65
C MET A 158 -4.35 -2.17 -1.70
N LYS A 159 -4.31 -0.85 -1.44
CA LYS A 159 -3.61 0.12 -2.30
C LYS A 159 -2.11 -0.16 -2.35
N TYR A 160 -1.49 -0.44 -1.21
CA TYR A 160 -0.06 -0.77 -1.11
C TYR A 160 0.29 -1.99 -1.97
N PHE A 161 -0.56 -3.01 -1.99
CA PHE A 161 -0.37 -4.19 -2.84
C PHE A 161 -0.89 -4.04 -4.29
N GLY A 162 -1.48 -2.90 -4.66
CA GLY A 162 -2.06 -2.69 -5.99
C GLY A 162 -3.28 -3.58 -6.29
N ILE A 163 -4.04 -3.96 -5.27
CA ILE A 163 -5.26 -4.78 -5.39
C ILE A 163 -6.42 -3.87 -5.80
N LYS A 164 -6.92 -4.03 -7.03
CA LYS A 164 -8.09 -3.31 -7.54
C LYS A 164 -9.37 -3.97 -7.02
N ILE A 165 -10.22 -3.16 -6.39
CA ILE A 165 -11.49 -3.61 -5.76
C ILE A 165 -12.64 -3.68 -6.79
N ASP A 166 -12.57 -2.90 -7.86
CA ASP A 166 -13.53 -2.92 -8.96
C ASP A 166 -12.94 -3.60 -10.20
N GLN A 167 -13.52 -4.74 -10.54
CA GLN A 167 -13.34 -5.35 -11.85
C GLN A 167 -14.28 -4.67 -12.86
N THR A 168 -13.89 -3.51 -13.37
CA THR A 168 -14.08 -3.30 -14.80
C THR A 168 -12.92 -4.03 -15.46
N MET A 169 -13.15 -5.29 -15.82
CA MET A 169 -12.21 -6.08 -16.62
C MET A 169 -12.04 -5.37 -17.97
N ASP A 170 -10.95 -4.63 -18.12
CA ASP A 170 -10.42 -4.33 -19.44
C ASP A 170 -9.60 -5.55 -19.87
N HIS A 171 -10.23 -6.40 -20.70
CA HIS A 171 -9.63 -7.60 -21.28
C HIS A 171 -8.70 -7.27 -22.47
N SER A 172 -8.25 -6.02 -22.63
CA SER A 172 -7.45 -5.59 -23.77
C SER A 172 -6.01 -6.14 -23.79
N THR A 173 -5.52 -6.76 -22.72
CA THR A 173 -4.15 -7.31 -22.68
C THR A 173 -4.18 -8.81 -22.51
N LEU A 174 -4.11 -9.54 -23.64
CA LEU A 174 -3.43 -10.83 -23.86
C LEU A 174 -4.07 -11.58 -25.04
N GLN A 175 -3.79 -11.13 -26.25
CA GLN A 175 -3.49 -12.04 -27.37
C GLN A 175 -2.20 -11.52 -28.00
N HIS A 176 -1.11 -12.28 -27.81
CA HIS A 176 0.07 -12.18 -28.66
C HIS A 176 -0.33 -12.72 -30.02
N ASP A 177 -0.96 -11.88 -30.83
CA ASP A 177 -0.95 -12.11 -32.27
C ASP A 177 0.38 -11.56 -32.77
N GLU A 178 1.25 -12.46 -33.22
CA GLU A 178 2.41 -12.08 -34.04
C GLU A 178 1.88 -11.23 -35.20
N ILE A 179 2.11 -9.91 -35.14
CA ILE A 179 1.85 -9.02 -36.27
C ILE A 179 2.90 -9.33 -37.33
N ILE A 180 2.64 -10.36 -38.13
CA ILE A 180 3.33 -10.62 -39.40
C ILE A 180 2.68 -9.69 -40.42
N PHE A 181 3.22 -8.48 -40.56
CA PHE A 181 2.83 -7.59 -41.66
C PHE A 181 3.69 -7.93 -42.88
N ASP A 182 3.10 -8.65 -43.83
CA ASP A 182 3.73 -9.00 -45.08
C ASP A 182 3.80 -7.74 -45.98
N SER A 183 5.00 -7.18 -46.14
CA SER A 183 5.19 -5.94 -46.92
C SER A 183 4.92 -6.10 -48.41
N ASP A 184 4.81 -7.35 -48.87
CA ASP A 184 4.69 -7.67 -50.28
C ASP A 184 3.23 -7.56 -50.77
N GLU A 185 2.23 -7.73 -49.90
CA GLU A 185 0.81 -7.57 -50.28
C GLU A 185 0.45 -6.13 -50.65
N ALA A 186 1.01 -5.13 -49.98
CA ALA A 186 0.70 -3.72 -50.27
C ALA A 186 1.35 -3.22 -51.58
N GLN A 187 2.53 -3.74 -51.96
CA GLN A 187 3.14 -3.41 -53.24
C GLN A 187 2.45 -4.10 -54.42
N VAL A 188 1.98 -5.35 -54.23
CA VAL A 188 1.22 -6.10 -55.25
C VAL A 188 -0.12 -5.42 -55.52
N THR A 189 -0.81 -4.93 -54.49
CA THR A 189 -2.13 -4.30 -54.63
C THR A 189 -2.09 -3.02 -55.48
N ILE A 190 -1.01 -2.22 -55.41
CA ILE A 190 -0.90 -0.97 -56.18
C ILE A 190 -0.57 -1.26 -57.65
N GLN A 191 0.29 -2.24 -57.93
CA GLN A 191 0.68 -2.57 -59.31
C GLN A 191 -0.44 -3.30 -60.07
N ASP A 192 -1.16 -4.23 -59.42
CA ASP A 192 -2.34 -4.91 -60.00
C ASP A 192 -3.51 -3.94 -60.25
N TYR A 193 -3.67 -2.91 -59.42
CA TYR A 193 -4.69 -1.88 -59.62
C TYR A 193 -4.45 -1.07 -60.91
N PHE A 194 -3.19 -0.87 -61.31
CA PHE A 194 -2.84 -0.18 -62.56
C PHE A 194 -3.10 -1.02 -63.80
N ASP A 195 -2.87 -2.33 -63.73
CA ASP A 195 -3.10 -3.23 -64.86
C ASP A 195 -4.60 -3.43 -65.13
N THR A 196 -5.44 -3.30 -64.10
CA THR A 196 -6.89 -3.52 -64.21
C THR A 196 -7.68 -2.25 -64.57
N ASN A 197 -7.27 -1.05 -64.13
CA ASN A 197 -8.07 0.19 -64.23
C ASN A 197 -7.71 1.14 -65.39
N ASN A 198 -7.11 0.64 -66.46
CA ASN A 198 -6.68 1.44 -67.62
C ASN A 198 -7.84 2.06 -68.47
N ARG A 199 -9.05 2.23 -67.91
CA ARG A 199 -10.22 2.83 -68.60
C ARG A 199 -11.15 3.72 -67.78
N LYS A 200 -10.90 4.01 -66.50
CA LYS A 200 -11.66 5.05 -65.77
C LYS A 200 -10.69 6.07 -65.19
N ALA A 201 -11.01 7.35 -65.35
CA ALA A 201 -10.27 8.44 -64.75
C ALA A 201 -10.20 8.17 -63.23
N LEU A 202 -9.01 7.79 -62.76
CA LEU A 202 -8.72 7.61 -61.34
C LEU A 202 -8.95 8.97 -60.67
N ASP A 203 -9.84 8.99 -59.68
CA ASP A 203 -10.03 10.16 -58.85
C ASP A 203 -8.80 10.28 -57.94
N ILE A 204 -7.92 11.21 -58.26
CA ILE A 204 -6.69 11.48 -57.51
C ILE A 204 -7.04 11.87 -56.06
N ASP A 205 -8.20 12.49 -55.85
CA ASP A 205 -8.64 12.92 -54.53
C ASP A 205 -9.00 11.73 -53.64
N GLU A 206 -9.57 10.66 -54.21
CA GLU A 206 -9.87 9.41 -53.48
C GLU A 206 -8.60 8.71 -53.01
N ILE A 207 -7.57 8.65 -53.86
CA ILE A 207 -6.26 8.07 -53.52
C ILE A 207 -5.57 8.88 -52.43
N LEU A 208 -5.58 10.22 -52.53
CA LEU A 208 -5.00 11.11 -51.53
C LEU A 208 -5.71 10.97 -50.18
N SER A 209 -7.04 10.85 -50.17
CA SER A 209 -7.84 10.66 -48.96
C SER A 209 -7.57 9.29 -48.29
N SER A 210 -7.50 8.22 -49.08
CA SER A 210 -7.14 6.88 -48.58
C SER A 210 -5.72 6.86 -47.98
N PHE A 211 -4.77 7.52 -48.65
CA PHE A 211 -3.40 7.64 -48.15
C PHE A 211 -3.33 8.40 -46.81
N GLN A 212 -3.99 9.55 -46.73
CA GLN A 212 -4.06 10.34 -45.49
C GLN A 212 -4.69 9.52 -44.36
N THR A 213 -5.77 8.79 -44.64
CA THR A 213 -6.45 7.95 -43.65
C THR A 213 -5.52 6.85 -43.13
N THR A 214 -4.77 6.19 -44.02
CA THR A 214 -3.83 5.12 -43.64
C THR A 214 -2.68 5.66 -42.81
N MET A 215 -2.13 6.82 -43.19
CA MET A 215 -1.07 7.50 -42.42
C MET A 215 -1.54 7.86 -41.00
N SER A 216 -2.75 8.40 -40.87
CA SER A 216 -3.32 8.73 -39.56
C SER A 216 -3.50 7.47 -38.69
N LYS A 217 -4.01 6.38 -39.26
CA LYS A 217 -4.16 5.11 -38.53
C LYS A 217 -2.84 4.52 -38.09
N ASN A 218 -1.82 4.56 -38.94
CA ASN A 218 -0.49 4.08 -38.58
C ASN A 218 0.12 4.93 -37.47
N GLN A 219 -0.05 6.25 -37.52
CA GLN A 219 0.42 7.14 -36.46
C GLN A 219 -0.27 6.86 -35.13
N GLU A 220 -1.59 6.65 -35.14
CA GLU A 220 -2.38 6.26 -33.96
C GLU A 220 -1.87 4.94 -33.36
N ALA A 221 -1.69 3.89 -34.17
CA ALA A 221 -1.16 2.62 -33.71
C ALA A 221 0.28 2.73 -33.15
N LEU A 222 1.09 3.65 -33.69
CA LEU A 222 2.43 3.91 -33.18
C LEU A 222 2.39 4.58 -31.80
N ASP A 223 1.49 5.55 -31.63
CA ASP A 223 1.32 6.29 -30.39
C ASP A 223 0.77 5.36 -29.30
N ASP A 224 -0.19 4.49 -29.63
CA ASP A 224 -0.70 3.44 -28.74
C ASP A 224 0.42 2.48 -28.30
N ALA A 225 1.23 1.99 -29.24
CA ALA A 225 2.34 1.08 -28.93
C ALA A 225 3.41 1.75 -28.05
N LYS A 226 3.68 3.04 -28.24
CA LYS A 226 4.58 3.83 -27.39
C LYS A 226 4.00 4.02 -26.00
N GLU A 227 2.69 4.27 -25.88
CA GLU A 227 2.01 4.40 -24.60
C GLU A 227 2.07 3.08 -23.82
N GLU A 228 1.81 1.94 -24.47
CA GLU A 228 1.91 0.62 -23.85
C GLU A 228 3.34 0.31 -23.40
N LEU A 229 4.35 0.63 -24.21
CA LEU A 229 5.76 0.47 -23.81
C LEU A 229 6.08 1.30 -22.56
N GLN A 230 5.59 2.54 -22.51
CA GLN A 230 5.79 3.42 -21.36
C GLN A 230 5.09 2.88 -20.11
N LYS A 231 3.88 2.34 -20.23
CA LYS A 231 3.18 1.67 -19.12
C LYS A 231 3.97 0.47 -18.61
N VAL A 232 4.46 -0.40 -19.49
CA VAL A 232 5.25 -1.58 -19.12
C VAL A 232 6.56 -1.20 -18.42
N LYS A 233 7.28 -0.19 -18.94
CA LYS A 233 8.51 0.33 -18.30
C LYS A 233 8.22 0.91 -16.92
N THR A 234 7.21 1.76 -16.81
CA THR A 234 6.83 2.41 -15.54
C THR A 234 6.48 1.36 -14.49
N ARG A 235 5.65 0.38 -14.86
CA ARG A 235 5.26 -0.71 -13.96
C ARG A 235 6.44 -1.56 -13.52
N TRP A 236 7.40 -1.80 -14.39
CA TRP A 236 8.61 -2.55 -14.05
C TRP A 236 9.48 -1.79 -13.03
N GLU A 237 9.63 -0.47 -13.19
CA GLU A 237 10.32 0.36 -12.19
C GLU A 237 9.57 0.41 -10.85
N GLU A 238 8.25 0.52 -10.89
CA GLU A 238 7.41 0.46 -9.68
C GLU A 238 7.54 -0.87 -8.97
N GLU A 239 7.57 -1.99 -9.70
CA GLU A 239 7.79 -3.33 -9.14
C GLU A 239 9.15 -3.43 -8.46
N LYS A 240 10.23 -3.01 -9.13
CA LYS A 240 11.57 -2.99 -8.55
C LYS A 240 11.62 -2.16 -7.26
N ALA A 241 11.09 -0.94 -7.31
CA ALA A 241 11.04 -0.05 -6.15
C ALA A 241 10.19 -0.60 -5.00
N PHE A 242 9.09 -1.28 -5.32
CA PHE A 242 8.25 -1.95 -4.33
C PHE A 242 9.01 -3.10 -3.66
N ILE A 243 9.62 -3.99 -4.45
CA ILE A 243 10.39 -5.12 -3.91
C ILE A 243 11.54 -4.60 -3.05
N ASP A 244 12.28 -3.60 -3.50
CA ASP A 244 13.35 -2.98 -2.71
C ASP A 244 12.84 -2.40 -1.38
N SER A 245 11.57 -2.01 -1.29
CA SER A 245 10.96 -1.52 -0.04
C SER A 245 10.56 -2.63 0.96
N ILE A 246 10.35 -3.86 0.48
CA ILE A 246 10.02 -5.03 1.33
C ILE A 246 11.21 -5.97 1.55
N VAL A 247 12.28 -5.84 0.76
CA VAL A 247 13.51 -6.61 0.92
C VAL A 247 14.25 -6.12 2.17
N PRO A 248 14.77 -7.02 3.02
CA PRO A 248 15.47 -6.63 4.23
C PRO A 248 16.75 -5.87 3.90
N THR A 249 17.03 -4.80 4.66
CA THR A 249 18.38 -4.23 4.66
C THR A 249 19.28 -5.08 5.55
N PRO A 250 20.61 -5.10 5.35
CA PRO A 250 21.54 -5.88 6.18
C PRO A 250 21.50 -5.58 7.69
N LYS A 251 20.82 -4.51 8.09
CA LYS A 251 20.66 -4.09 9.50
C LYS A 251 19.23 -4.29 10.01
N ASP A 252 18.32 -4.79 9.20
CA ASP A 252 16.89 -4.83 9.51
C ASP A 252 16.44 -6.23 9.97
N ASP A 253 16.92 -6.58 11.16
CA ASP A 253 16.66 -7.87 11.80
C ASP A 253 15.17 -8.06 12.11
N LEU A 254 14.73 -9.32 12.11
CA LEU A 254 13.42 -9.69 12.64
C LEU A 254 13.48 -9.83 14.15
N ILE A 255 12.52 -9.18 14.81
CA ILE A 255 12.35 -9.19 16.25
C ILE A 255 11.09 -9.97 16.57
N ASN A 256 11.26 -11.08 17.29
CA ASN A 256 10.14 -11.82 17.85
C ASN A 256 9.84 -11.26 19.24
N LEU A 257 8.63 -10.76 19.44
CA LEU A 257 8.14 -10.22 20.68
C LEU A 257 7.16 -11.22 21.30
N ASN A 258 7.30 -11.46 22.60
CA ASN A 258 6.33 -12.22 23.39
C ASN A 258 5.66 -11.26 24.37
N VAL A 259 4.46 -10.83 24.03
CA VAL A 259 3.64 -9.95 24.86
C VAL A 259 2.69 -10.83 25.67
N ARG A 260 3.12 -11.24 26.87
CA ARG A 260 2.34 -12.09 27.80
C ARG A 260 1.70 -13.34 27.16
N GLY A 261 2.42 -14.02 26.27
CA GLY A 261 2.00 -15.24 25.60
C GLY A 261 1.58 -15.04 24.14
N THR A 262 1.33 -13.79 23.72
CA THR A 262 1.03 -13.48 22.32
C THR A 262 2.30 -13.10 21.58
N ARG A 263 2.56 -13.86 20.52
CA ARG A 263 3.74 -13.72 19.67
C ARG A 263 3.47 -12.71 18.56
N MET A 264 4.39 -11.76 18.42
CA MET A 264 4.42 -10.81 17.32
C MET A 264 5.81 -10.84 16.69
N THR A 265 5.92 -10.70 15.38
CA THR A 265 7.20 -10.58 14.69
C THR A 265 7.19 -9.28 13.90
N VAL A 266 8.17 -8.42 14.14
CA VAL A 266 8.28 -7.12 13.46
C VAL A 266 9.71 -6.86 13.04
N ARG A 267 9.91 -5.95 12.08
CA ARG A 267 11.26 -5.47 11.76
C ARG A 267 11.80 -4.62 12.91
N ARG A 268 13.11 -4.71 13.12
CA ARG A 268 13.81 -3.84 14.07
C ARG A 268 13.70 -2.37 13.66
N SER A 269 13.71 -2.07 12.36
CA SER A 269 13.48 -0.70 11.86
C SER A 269 12.11 -0.15 12.27
N THR A 270 11.06 -0.98 12.27
CA THR A 270 9.70 -0.60 12.67
C THR A 270 9.63 -0.15 14.13
N LEU A 271 10.32 -0.85 15.04
CA LEU A 271 10.41 -0.46 16.46
C LEU A 271 11.22 0.82 16.69
N ARG A 272 12.03 1.24 15.71
CA ARG A 272 12.96 2.37 15.79
C ARG A 272 12.53 3.60 14.98
N ILE A 273 11.29 3.62 14.49
CA ILE A 273 10.74 4.74 13.70
C ILE A 273 10.84 6.06 14.47
N PHE A 274 10.46 6.05 15.75
CA PHE A 274 10.49 7.23 16.61
C PHE A 274 11.79 7.31 17.38
N LYS A 275 12.72 8.13 16.88
CA LYS A 275 14.03 8.31 17.50
C LYS A 275 13.92 8.90 18.90
N GLY A 276 14.66 8.30 19.84
CA GLY A 276 14.64 8.69 21.26
C GLY A 276 13.51 8.07 22.10
N SER A 277 12.59 7.32 21.50
CA SER A 277 11.59 6.50 22.21
C SER A 277 12.25 5.38 23.02
N VAL A 278 11.52 4.77 23.95
CA VAL A 278 12.02 3.61 24.72
C VAL A 278 12.30 2.43 23.79
N LEU A 279 11.44 2.19 22.80
CA LEU A 279 11.66 1.15 21.78
C LEU A 279 12.93 1.44 20.97
N ASP A 280 13.15 2.69 20.54
CA ASP A 280 14.36 3.03 19.80
C ASP A 280 15.64 2.75 20.60
N ARG A 281 15.64 3.06 21.91
CA ARG A 281 16.78 2.77 22.81
C ARG A 281 16.94 1.27 23.09
N GLN A 282 15.84 0.56 23.29
CA GLN A 282 15.85 -0.88 23.60
C GLN A 282 16.39 -1.70 22.43
N PHE A 283 16.08 -1.29 21.20
CA PHE A 283 16.46 -2.00 19.97
C PHE A 283 17.61 -1.31 19.21
N ASP A 284 18.33 -0.40 19.87
CA ASP A 284 19.44 0.34 19.29
C ASP A 284 20.59 -0.59 18.83
N ASP A 285 21.33 -0.17 17.80
CA ASP A 285 22.44 -0.93 17.22
C ASP A 285 23.59 -1.20 18.20
N THR A 286 23.72 -0.38 19.24
CA THR A 286 24.77 -0.56 20.27
C THR A 286 24.34 -1.54 21.37
N VAL A 287 23.04 -1.68 21.60
CA VAL A 287 22.46 -2.43 22.71
C VAL A 287 21.98 -3.80 22.25
N TRP A 288 21.31 -3.87 21.10
CA TRP A 288 20.68 -5.08 20.58
C TRP A 288 21.67 -6.24 20.30
N PRO A 289 22.85 -6.02 19.70
CA PRO A 289 23.82 -7.10 19.50
C PRO A 289 24.36 -7.70 20.80
N MET A 290 24.45 -6.90 21.88
CA MET A 290 24.87 -7.38 23.20
C MET A 290 23.77 -8.20 23.90
N GLN A 291 22.51 -8.02 23.50
CA GLN A 291 21.35 -8.78 23.98
C GLN A 291 21.12 -10.10 23.22
N GLN A 292 21.93 -10.40 22.19
CA GLN A 292 21.94 -11.68 21.47
C GLN A 292 23.18 -12.51 21.84
N PRO A 293 23.21 -13.20 23.00
CA PRO A 293 24.37 -14.00 23.34
C PRO A 293 24.48 -15.18 22.39
N GLY A 294 25.46 -15.18 21.48
CA GLY A 294 25.91 -16.32 20.67
C GLY A 294 24.87 -16.90 19.70
N LYS A 295 24.78 -16.33 18.50
CA LYS A 295 24.07 -16.95 17.36
C LYS A 295 25.07 -17.38 16.30
N GLU A 296 25.10 -18.66 16.00
CA GLU A 296 25.47 -19.13 14.66
C GLU A 296 24.20 -19.04 13.82
N SER A 297 24.15 -18.08 12.89
CA SER A 297 23.05 -17.98 11.93
C SER A 297 23.25 -19.03 10.85
N MET A 298 22.34 -20.00 10.73
CA MET A 298 22.39 -20.99 9.65
C MET A 298 22.39 -20.33 8.27
N TYR A 299 21.89 -19.09 8.14
CA TYR A 299 21.93 -18.35 6.87
C TYR A 299 23.36 -17.96 6.45
N GLU A 300 24.28 -17.82 7.40
CA GLU A 300 25.67 -17.42 7.15
C GLU A 300 26.58 -18.63 6.87
N TRP A 301 26.04 -19.84 7.00
CA TRP A 301 26.82 -21.06 6.90
C TRP A 301 27.24 -21.38 5.46
N GLY A 302 28.53 -21.65 5.30
CA GLY A 302 29.07 -22.34 4.13
C GLY A 302 28.71 -23.83 4.12
N ASN A 303 29.06 -24.51 3.03
CA ASN A 303 28.80 -25.94 2.89
C ASN A 303 29.51 -26.80 3.96
N GLU A 304 30.73 -26.42 4.36
CA GLU A 304 31.48 -27.15 5.40
C GLU A 304 30.79 -27.06 6.77
N GLU A 305 30.30 -25.88 7.15
CA GLU A 305 29.59 -25.65 8.40
C GLU A 305 28.24 -26.40 8.44
N VAL A 306 27.53 -26.44 7.30
CA VAL A 306 26.33 -27.27 7.14
C VAL A 306 26.63 -28.76 7.34
N VAL A 307 27.74 -29.25 6.76
CA VAL A 307 28.13 -30.66 6.87
C VAL A 307 28.54 -31.00 8.31
N ASP A 308 29.27 -30.11 8.98
CA ASP A 308 29.70 -30.32 10.37
C ASP A 308 28.49 -30.30 11.33
N TRP A 309 27.53 -29.41 11.10
CA TRP A 309 26.24 -29.44 11.79
C TRP A 309 25.51 -30.76 11.58
N ALA A 310 25.40 -31.22 10.33
CA ALA A 310 24.70 -32.46 9.99
C ALA A 310 25.35 -33.68 10.64
N LYS A 311 26.69 -33.74 10.70
CA LYS A 311 27.43 -34.82 11.40
C LYS A 311 27.19 -34.82 12.91
N GLY A 312 27.00 -33.64 13.50
CA GLY A 312 26.73 -33.48 14.93
C GLY A 312 25.28 -33.76 15.34
N HIS A 313 24.35 -33.81 14.38
CA HIS A 313 22.92 -33.92 14.66
C HIS A 313 22.45 -35.37 14.74
N ALA A 314 22.03 -35.82 15.93
CA ALA A 314 21.71 -37.23 16.20
C ALA A 314 20.61 -37.85 15.31
N ALA A 315 19.73 -37.02 14.73
CA ALA A 315 18.67 -37.47 13.84
C ALA A 315 19.06 -37.58 12.36
N ILE A 316 20.23 -37.07 11.94
CA ILE A 316 20.67 -37.06 10.54
C ILE A 316 21.65 -38.23 10.30
N PRO A 317 21.30 -39.22 9.44
CA PRO A 317 22.22 -40.29 9.04
C PRO A 317 23.38 -39.79 8.19
N GLU A 318 24.51 -40.49 8.24
CA GLU A 318 25.73 -40.19 7.47
C GLU A 318 25.48 -40.13 5.95
N GLU A 319 24.55 -40.96 5.45
CA GLU A 319 24.11 -40.97 4.05
C GLU A 319 23.52 -39.62 3.60
N ILE A 320 22.79 -38.94 4.47
CA ILE A 320 22.21 -37.62 4.21
C ILE A 320 23.29 -36.54 4.29
N THR A 321 24.21 -36.66 5.25
CA THR A 321 25.37 -35.77 5.38
C THR A 321 26.23 -35.80 4.10
N ASP A 322 26.49 -36.97 3.55
CA ASP A 322 27.22 -37.13 2.29
C ASP A 322 26.49 -36.48 1.11
N LEU A 323 25.15 -36.55 1.09
CA LEU A 323 24.33 -35.86 0.09
C LEU A 323 24.40 -34.33 0.23
N LEU A 324 24.35 -33.79 1.45
CA LEU A 324 24.52 -32.36 1.72
C LEU A 324 25.90 -31.87 1.25
N GLN A 325 26.95 -32.65 1.51
CA GLN A 325 28.32 -32.36 1.07
C GLN A 325 28.44 -32.42 -0.45
N LYS A 326 28.01 -33.52 -1.08
CA LYS A 326 28.10 -33.76 -2.52
C LYS A 326 27.36 -32.69 -3.33
N ASN A 327 26.19 -32.29 -2.87
CA ASN A 327 25.35 -31.30 -3.54
C ASN A 327 25.72 -29.84 -3.19
N LYS A 328 26.77 -29.63 -2.38
CA LYS A 328 27.25 -28.29 -1.98
C LYS A 328 26.12 -27.42 -1.43
N ILE A 329 25.30 -28.02 -0.56
CA ILE A 329 24.22 -27.33 0.12
C ILE A 329 24.85 -26.40 1.16
N ASP A 330 24.63 -25.11 0.99
CA ASP A 330 25.01 -24.06 1.95
C ASP A 330 23.80 -23.72 2.83
N GLY A 331 24.02 -22.90 3.85
CA GLY A 331 23.02 -22.48 4.80
C GLY A 331 21.73 -21.93 4.18
N PRO A 332 21.80 -20.94 3.26
CA PRO A 332 20.64 -20.43 2.56
C PRO A 332 19.90 -21.52 1.77
N LYS A 333 20.63 -22.38 1.03
CA LYS A 333 19.98 -23.50 0.33
C LYS A 333 19.28 -24.42 1.32
N LEU A 334 19.94 -24.81 2.41
CA LEU A 334 19.39 -25.67 3.47
C LEU A 334 18.08 -25.12 4.06
N LEU A 335 18.02 -23.81 4.30
CA LEU A 335 16.83 -23.09 4.80
C LEU A 335 15.71 -22.96 3.76
N THR A 336 16.04 -22.98 2.48
CA THR A 336 15.09 -22.91 1.36
C THR A 336 14.75 -24.26 0.75
N LEU A 337 15.23 -25.38 1.33
CA LEU A 337 14.94 -26.72 0.85
C LEU A 337 13.42 -26.96 0.95
N SER A 338 12.75 -26.80 -0.18
CA SER A 338 11.34 -27.15 -0.33
C SER A 338 11.20 -28.67 -0.45
N HIS A 339 9.94 -29.12 -0.39
CA HIS A 339 9.55 -30.52 -0.60
C HIS A 339 9.98 -31.07 -1.98
N GLU A 340 10.47 -30.22 -2.89
CA GLU A 340 10.80 -30.54 -4.28
C GLU A 340 12.29 -30.60 -4.57
N GLY A 341 13.12 -29.74 -3.96
CA GLY A 341 14.59 -29.78 -4.10
C GLY A 341 15.25 -31.04 -3.51
N LEU A 342 14.51 -31.79 -2.70
CA LEU A 342 14.91 -33.05 -2.08
C LEU A 342 14.11 -34.27 -2.58
N LYS A 343 13.24 -34.12 -3.60
CA LYS A 343 12.47 -35.24 -4.16
C LYS A 343 13.38 -36.39 -4.60
N GLU A 344 14.57 -36.07 -5.10
CA GLU A 344 15.56 -37.05 -5.57
C GLU A 344 16.19 -37.87 -4.42
N TRP A 345 16.09 -37.40 -3.17
CA TRP A 345 16.68 -38.06 -1.99
C TRP A 345 15.67 -38.98 -1.29
N GLY A 346 14.40 -38.93 -1.69
CA GLY A 346 13.31 -39.70 -1.12
C GLY A 346 12.62 -39.01 0.07
N PRO A 347 11.33 -39.36 0.33
CA PRO A 347 10.49 -38.66 1.30
C PRO A 347 11.00 -38.77 2.74
N ASP A 348 11.66 -39.88 3.10
CA ASP A 348 12.16 -40.12 4.46
C ASP A 348 13.38 -39.24 4.78
N ALA A 349 14.35 -39.17 3.86
CA ALA A 349 15.53 -38.32 4.00
C ALA A 349 15.14 -36.83 4.08
N MET A 350 14.18 -36.43 3.25
CA MET A 350 13.67 -35.07 3.23
C MET A 350 12.99 -34.68 4.56
N ASN A 351 12.12 -35.53 5.09
CA ASN A 351 11.45 -35.27 6.36
C ASN A 351 12.44 -35.19 7.53
N ILE A 352 13.50 -36.01 7.50
CA ILE A 352 14.57 -35.96 8.50
C ILE A 352 15.31 -34.61 8.45
N VAL A 353 15.71 -34.16 7.26
CA VAL A 353 16.42 -32.87 7.10
C VAL A 353 15.54 -31.70 7.48
N ILE A 354 14.30 -31.64 6.99
CA ILE A 354 13.36 -30.56 7.32
C ILE A 354 13.15 -30.50 8.83
N LYS A 355 12.89 -31.66 9.47
CA LYS A 355 12.68 -31.71 10.91
C LYS A 355 13.93 -31.28 11.68
N ALA A 356 15.12 -31.75 11.31
CA ALA A 356 16.36 -31.38 11.97
C ALA A 356 16.68 -29.88 11.82
N VAL A 357 16.41 -29.30 10.64
CA VAL A 357 16.53 -27.85 10.43
C VAL A 357 15.54 -27.10 11.32
N CYS A 358 14.28 -27.52 11.38
CA CYS A 358 13.28 -26.93 12.28
C CYS A 358 13.65 -27.05 13.76
N ASP A 359 14.13 -28.21 14.19
CA ASP A 359 14.58 -28.48 15.56
C ASP A 359 15.77 -27.57 15.89
N PHE A 360 16.79 -27.52 15.02
CA PHE A 360 17.92 -26.59 15.18
C PHE A 360 17.45 -25.13 15.24
N GLN A 361 16.55 -24.69 14.36
CA GLN A 361 16.03 -23.32 14.37
C GLN A 361 15.26 -22.99 15.66
N THR A 362 14.57 -23.99 16.22
CA THR A 362 13.84 -23.89 17.49
C THR A 362 14.81 -23.82 18.67
N GLU A 363 15.87 -24.63 18.66
CA GLU A 363 16.88 -24.75 19.71
C GLU A 363 17.90 -23.59 19.68
N ASN A 364 18.33 -23.13 18.49
CA ASN A 364 19.26 -22.02 18.29
C ASN A 364 18.60 -20.63 18.28
N LYS A 365 17.72 -20.44 19.26
CA LYS A 365 17.22 -19.12 19.69
C LYS A 365 16.27 -18.43 18.70
N TYR A 366 15.03 -18.89 18.75
CA TYR A 366 13.89 -17.96 18.71
C TYR A 366 14.01 -17.01 19.93
N ILE A 367 14.84 -15.96 19.84
CA ILE A 367 14.96 -14.94 20.89
C ILE A 367 13.65 -14.17 20.90
N GLU A 368 12.76 -14.54 21.80
CA GLU A 368 11.60 -13.71 22.13
C GLU A 368 12.04 -12.63 23.10
N VAL A 369 11.79 -11.38 22.73
CA VAL A 369 11.83 -10.28 23.68
C VAL A 369 10.52 -10.28 24.42
N PHE A 370 10.59 -10.59 25.71
CA PHE A 370 9.41 -10.55 26.57
C PHE A 370 9.02 -9.09 26.85
N ILE A 371 7.75 -8.77 26.60
CA ILE A 371 7.15 -7.48 26.87
C ILE A 371 6.09 -7.68 27.95
N ASP A 372 6.32 -7.08 29.12
CA ASP A 372 5.42 -7.18 30.27
C ASP A 372 4.36 -6.07 30.29
N HIS A 373 3.63 -5.94 29.18
CA HIS A 373 2.49 -5.04 29.05
C HIS A 373 1.25 -5.81 28.60
N ASP A 374 0.09 -5.14 28.63
CA ASP A 374 -1.13 -5.70 28.09
C ASP A 374 -0.98 -6.02 26.58
N GLU A 375 -1.46 -7.20 26.18
CA GLU A 375 -1.36 -7.67 24.80
C GLU A 375 -2.05 -6.71 23.83
N TYR A 376 -3.27 -6.28 24.18
CA TYR A 376 -4.07 -5.44 23.30
C TYR A 376 -3.39 -4.09 23.11
N ASP A 377 -2.94 -3.48 24.20
CA ASP A 377 -2.31 -2.17 24.17
C ASP A 377 -1.02 -2.16 23.35
N PHE A 378 -0.16 -3.15 23.59
CA PHE A 378 1.10 -3.24 22.84
C PHE A 378 0.86 -3.63 21.37
N ARG A 379 -0.13 -4.49 21.07
CA ARG A 379 -0.54 -4.77 19.68
C ARG A 379 -0.95 -3.49 18.97
N MET A 380 -1.74 -2.63 19.63
CA MET A 380 -2.16 -1.36 19.04
C MET A 380 -0.98 -0.43 18.77
N ILE A 381 0.02 -0.37 19.65
CA ILE A 381 1.28 0.36 19.39
C ILE A 381 1.95 -0.16 18.11
N ILE A 382 2.14 -1.47 17.99
CA ILE A 382 2.74 -2.08 16.79
C ILE A 382 1.94 -1.74 15.53
N GLU A 383 0.62 -1.82 15.59
CA GLU A 383 -0.24 -1.43 14.46
C GLU A 383 -0.07 0.04 14.07
N GLN A 384 0.08 0.96 15.02
CA GLN A 384 0.36 2.37 14.70
C GLN A 384 1.71 2.54 14.02
N LEU A 385 2.75 1.86 14.51
CA LEU A 385 4.07 1.86 13.87
C LEU A 385 3.99 1.33 12.44
N LEU A 386 3.30 0.21 12.22
CA LEU A 386 3.11 -0.39 10.89
C LEU A 386 2.32 0.53 9.95
N ARG A 387 1.29 1.23 10.44
CA ARG A 387 0.56 2.22 9.63
C ARG A 387 1.49 3.34 9.18
N LYS A 388 2.42 3.78 10.03
CA LYS A 388 3.40 4.82 9.69
C LYS A 388 4.37 4.36 8.60
N VAL A 389 4.80 3.09 8.64
CA VAL A 389 5.61 2.46 7.58
C VAL A 389 4.83 2.44 6.25
N LEU A 390 3.56 2.04 6.28
CA LEU A 390 2.73 1.95 5.08
C LEU A 390 2.36 3.32 4.50
N SER A 391 2.22 4.36 5.33
CA SER A 391 1.71 5.64 4.85
C SER A 391 2.73 6.45 4.07
N LYS A 392 4.05 6.28 4.24
CA LYS A 392 5.16 7.13 3.73
C LYS A 392 5.03 8.65 4.00
N ASP A 393 3.84 9.15 4.35
CA ASP A 393 3.53 10.52 4.71
C ASP A 393 3.89 10.77 6.17
N ALA A 394 4.90 11.61 6.37
CA ALA A 394 5.45 11.93 7.68
C ALA A 394 4.49 12.73 8.59
N TYR A 395 3.39 13.28 8.07
CA TYR A 395 2.61 14.33 8.75
C TYR A 395 1.10 14.11 8.91
N GLN A 396 0.52 12.98 8.46
CA GLN A 396 -0.90 12.74 8.75
C GLN A 396 -1.10 12.00 10.08
N PRO A 397 -1.93 12.52 11.00
CA PRO A 397 -2.35 11.81 12.19
C PRO A 397 -3.00 10.48 11.82
N LEU A 398 -2.63 9.42 12.52
CA LEU A 398 -3.20 8.11 12.29
C LEU A 398 -4.62 8.08 12.84
N SER A 399 -5.56 7.56 12.04
CA SER A 399 -6.92 7.28 12.49
C SER A 399 -6.88 6.36 13.70
N LEU A 400 -7.53 6.77 14.79
CA LEU A 400 -7.59 6.05 16.06
C LEU A 400 -7.90 4.55 15.86
N PRO A 401 -7.17 3.64 16.53
CA PRO A 401 -7.72 2.32 16.77
C PRO A 401 -8.98 2.53 17.58
N ASP A 402 -10.05 1.87 17.19
CA ASP A 402 -11.31 1.98 17.88
C ASP A 402 -11.14 1.12 19.16
N ILE A 403 -10.57 1.73 20.22
CA ILE A 403 -10.28 1.07 21.49
C ILE A 403 -11.60 0.86 22.22
N ASN A 404 -11.79 -0.33 22.78
CA ASN A 404 -12.98 -0.61 23.58
C ASN A 404 -13.02 0.34 24.79
N LYS A 405 -14.20 0.88 25.09
CA LYS A 405 -14.45 1.98 26.04
C LYS A 405 -13.82 1.82 27.42
N THR A 406 -13.57 0.58 27.82
CA THR A 406 -13.03 0.17 29.12
C THR A 406 -11.51 0.25 29.25
N TRP A 407 -10.75 0.43 28.15
CA TRP A 407 -9.29 0.21 28.14
C TRP A 407 -8.43 1.44 27.81
N ASN A 408 -9.06 2.61 27.58
CA ASN A 408 -8.32 3.82 27.15
C ASN A 408 -7.26 4.32 28.15
N GLY A 409 -7.42 4.09 29.46
CA GLY A 409 -6.44 4.50 30.47
C GLY A 409 -5.14 3.69 30.42
N SER A 410 -5.26 2.35 30.40
CA SER A 410 -4.13 1.41 30.30
C SER A 410 -3.32 1.62 29.02
N PHE A 411 -4.03 1.86 27.91
CA PHE A 411 -3.38 2.15 26.64
C PHE A 411 -2.54 3.43 26.69
N MET A 412 -3.08 4.52 27.26
CA MET A 412 -2.36 5.79 27.39
C MET A 412 -1.10 5.66 28.24
N GLU A 413 -1.18 4.98 29.38
CA GLU A 413 -0.02 4.72 30.23
C GLU A 413 1.06 3.92 29.48
N THR A 414 0.65 2.94 28.69
CA THR A 414 1.57 2.15 27.85
C THR A 414 2.20 3.00 26.74
N VAL A 415 1.43 3.88 26.08
CA VAL A 415 1.96 4.80 25.07
C VAL A 415 2.93 5.81 25.69
N ASP A 416 2.58 6.45 26.80
CA ASP A 416 3.42 7.43 27.48
C ASP A 416 4.73 6.80 27.97
N TYR A 417 4.68 5.53 28.41
CA TYR A 417 5.87 4.78 28.77
C TYR A 417 6.81 4.61 27.56
N TYR A 418 6.30 4.12 26.43
CA TYR A 418 7.15 3.84 25.26
C TYR A 418 7.55 5.10 24.48
N PHE A 419 6.70 6.12 24.48
CA PHE A 419 6.81 7.35 23.68
C PHE A 419 6.60 8.60 24.55
N PRO A 420 7.54 8.93 25.43
CA PRO A 420 7.36 10.02 26.40
C PRO A 420 7.28 11.41 25.74
N GLY A 421 6.48 12.29 26.32
CA GLY A 421 6.36 13.70 25.92
C GLY A 421 5.54 13.90 24.65
N GLU A 422 5.96 14.83 23.79
CA GLU A 422 5.25 15.17 22.54
C GLU A 422 5.15 13.99 21.54
N MET A 423 5.99 12.95 21.69
CA MET A 423 5.94 11.76 20.86
C MET A 423 4.65 10.94 21.05
N ALA A 424 4.05 10.95 22.24
CA ALA A 424 2.78 10.27 22.51
C ALA A 424 1.68 10.77 21.56
N GLY A 425 1.67 12.08 21.26
CA GLY A 425 0.73 12.72 20.34
C GLY A 425 0.83 12.23 18.88
N LEU A 426 1.98 11.64 18.50
CA LEU A 426 2.21 11.10 17.16
C LEU A 426 1.74 9.64 17.01
N ILE A 427 1.64 8.92 18.13
CA ILE A 427 1.09 7.55 18.21
C ILE A 427 -0.42 7.61 18.50
N TRP A 428 -0.85 8.62 19.25
CA TRP A 428 -2.21 8.80 19.72
C TRP A 428 -2.63 10.28 19.62
N GLU A 429 -3.58 10.59 18.74
CA GLU A 429 -4.23 11.90 18.73
C GLU A 429 -5.49 11.85 19.59
N LYS A 430 -5.57 12.66 20.65
CA LYS A 430 -6.75 12.81 21.50
C LYS A 430 -7.84 13.60 20.76
N THR A 431 -8.35 13.08 19.64
CA THR A 431 -9.39 13.77 18.86
C THR A 431 -10.72 13.70 19.62
N VAL A 432 -11.07 14.79 20.29
CA VAL A 432 -12.39 14.95 20.92
C VAL A 432 -13.41 15.07 19.78
N LYS A 433 -14.38 14.15 19.70
CA LYS A 433 -15.39 14.15 18.62
C LYS A 433 -16.58 15.07 18.92
N CYS A 434 -16.92 15.20 20.20
CA CYS A 434 -17.99 16.09 20.63
C CYS A 434 -17.67 16.78 21.94
N ILE A 435 -18.16 18.01 22.05
CA ILE A 435 -17.97 18.86 23.23
C ILE A 435 -19.33 19.26 23.74
N ASN A 436 -19.55 19.08 25.03
CA ASN A 436 -20.79 19.47 25.66
C ASN A 436 -20.56 20.73 26.49
N VAL A 437 -21.17 21.83 26.06
CA VAL A 437 -21.11 23.13 26.72
C VAL A 437 -22.29 23.23 27.69
N GLN A 438 -22.02 23.55 28.95
CA GLN A 438 -23.04 23.65 30.00
C GLN A 438 -22.84 24.92 30.83
N ASN A 439 -23.87 25.29 31.59
CA ASN A 439 -23.86 26.41 32.54
C ASN A 439 -23.58 27.80 31.95
N ALA A 440 -23.57 27.96 30.62
CA ALA A 440 -23.47 29.27 29.99
C ALA A 440 -24.73 30.10 30.32
N GLY A 441 -24.55 31.37 30.71
CA GLY A 441 -25.66 32.29 30.99
C GLY A 441 -26.59 32.50 29.80
N ILE A 442 -26.05 32.33 28.59
CA ILE A 442 -26.84 32.27 27.36
C ILE A 442 -27.25 30.83 27.11
N ARG A 443 -28.53 30.54 27.36
CA ARG A 443 -29.10 29.19 27.20
C ARG A 443 -28.82 28.56 25.84
N ALA A 444 -28.89 29.35 24.76
CA ALA A 444 -28.70 28.88 23.38
C ALA A 444 -27.27 28.37 23.08
N VAL A 445 -26.27 28.86 23.83
CA VAL A 445 -24.86 28.43 23.71
C VAL A 445 -24.65 27.03 24.26
N ASN A 446 -25.43 26.61 25.26
CA ASN A 446 -25.32 25.29 25.85
C ASN A 446 -25.75 24.19 24.86
N GLY A 447 -25.16 23.00 25.00
CA GLY A 447 -25.50 21.81 24.23
C GLY A 447 -24.28 21.13 23.63
N ARG A 448 -24.55 20.15 22.76
CA ARG A 448 -23.51 19.34 22.09
C ARG A 448 -23.02 20.03 20.83
N TYR A 449 -21.72 20.27 20.77
CA TYR A 449 -20.98 20.70 19.59
C TYR A 449 -20.27 19.49 18.99
N THR A 450 -20.30 19.37 17.67
CA THR A 450 -19.70 18.26 16.93
C THR A 450 -18.48 18.74 16.17
N LEU A 451 -17.45 17.90 16.07
CA LEU A 451 -16.27 18.18 15.26
C LEU A 451 -16.69 18.55 13.84
N SER A 452 -16.18 19.68 13.36
CA SER A 452 -16.60 20.29 12.08
C SER A 452 -15.44 20.53 11.11
N GLY A 453 -14.21 20.20 11.52
CA GLY A 453 -12.99 20.44 10.77
C GLY A 453 -11.87 20.95 11.69
N ASN A 454 -10.80 21.46 11.08
CA ASN A 454 -9.67 22.04 11.80
C ASN A 454 -9.48 23.51 11.38
N ILE A 455 -9.13 24.38 12.33
CA ILE A 455 -8.71 25.77 12.12
C ILE A 455 -7.29 25.87 12.69
N ASP A 456 -6.33 26.32 11.87
CA ASP A 456 -4.91 26.42 12.23
C ASP A 456 -4.32 25.14 12.85
N GLY A 457 -4.74 23.98 12.32
CA GLY A 457 -4.29 22.66 12.78
C GLY A 457 -5.00 22.14 14.04
N VAL A 458 -5.91 22.90 14.65
CA VAL A 458 -6.67 22.50 15.84
C VAL A 458 -8.13 22.21 15.51
N SER A 459 -8.69 21.17 16.15
CA SER A 459 -10.10 20.80 15.99
C SER A 459 -11.06 21.95 16.32
N ALA A 460 -11.99 22.22 15.42
CA ALA A 460 -13.06 23.21 15.57
C ALA A 460 -14.43 22.53 15.59
N TYR A 461 -15.34 23.03 16.42
CA TYR A 461 -16.61 22.37 16.71
C TYR A 461 -17.79 23.29 16.40
N ARG A 462 -18.89 22.72 15.92
CA ARG A 462 -20.09 23.49 15.56
C ARG A 462 -21.35 22.93 16.20
N LYS A 463 -22.31 23.83 16.43
CA LYS A 463 -23.65 23.52 16.89
C LYS A 463 -24.65 24.48 16.25
N ILE A 464 -25.69 23.95 15.63
CA ILE A 464 -26.83 24.74 15.18
C ILE A 464 -27.71 25.08 16.39
N GLY A 465 -28.20 26.30 16.48
CA GLY A 465 -29.13 26.74 17.52
C GLY A 465 -29.91 27.98 17.12
N VAL A 466 -30.80 28.42 18.01
CA VAL A 466 -31.60 29.63 17.79
C VAL A 466 -31.12 30.72 18.74
N TRP A 467 -30.76 31.88 18.19
CA TRP A 467 -30.39 33.08 18.95
C TRP A 467 -31.08 34.30 18.36
N LYS A 468 -31.77 35.08 19.20
CA LYS A 468 -32.59 36.24 18.78
C LYS A 468 -33.55 35.89 17.62
N GLU A 469 -34.25 34.77 17.76
CA GLU A 469 -35.25 34.27 16.79
C GLU A 469 -34.69 33.91 15.40
N GLN A 470 -33.36 33.82 15.26
CA GLN A 470 -32.70 33.38 14.03
C GLN A 470 -31.95 32.07 14.26
N GLU A 471 -32.01 31.17 13.28
CA GLU A 471 -31.14 29.99 13.25
C GLU A 471 -29.72 30.44 12.95
N VAL A 472 -28.81 30.08 13.85
CA VAL A 472 -27.40 30.47 13.83
C VAL A 472 -26.53 29.25 14.09
N GLU A 473 -25.29 29.31 13.61
CA GLU A 473 -24.28 28.31 13.89
C GLU A 473 -23.30 28.85 14.93
N PHE A 474 -23.27 28.20 16.09
CA PHE A 474 -22.27 28.45 17.11
C PHE A 474 -21.01 27.66 16.77
N CYS A 475 -19.86 28.33 16.80
CA CYS A 475 -18.54 27.77 16.55
C CYS A 475 -17.72 27.83 17.84
N LEU A 476 -17.01 26.76 18.14
CA LEU A 476 -16.02 26.69 19.21
C LEU A 476 -14.67 26.39 18.55
N TYR A 477 -13.71 27.31 18.70
CA TYR A 477 -12.42 27.23 18.02
C TYR A 477 -11.30 27.92 18.81
N ARG A 478 -10.05 27.63 18.44
CA ARG A 478 -8.85 28.30 18.96
C ARG A 478 -8.38 29.34 17.94
N TYR A 479 -7.88 30.46 18.44
CA TYR A 479 -7.21 31.50 17.65
C TYR A 479 -5.86 31.86 18.28
N ASP A 480 -4.88 32.12 17.42
CA ASP A 480 -3.52 32.49 17.81
C ASP A 480 -3.37 34.01 17.60
N ASP A 481 -3.19 34.76 18.69
CA ASP A 481 -3.00 36.21 18.62
C ASP A 481 -1.57 36.57 18.13
N LEU A 482 -1.37 37.79 17.66
CA LEU A 482 -0.10 38.33 17.13
C LEU A 482 1.07 38.27 18.14
N CYS A 483 0.79 38.04 19.41
CA CYS A 483 1.77 37.89 20.50
C CYS A 483 2.02 36.42 20.91
N GLU A 484 1.67 35.44 20.08
CA GLU A 484 1.79 33.98 20.34
C GLU A 484 0.91 33.45 21.50
N ALA A 485 0.01 34.27 22.04
CA ALA A 485 -0.96 33.86 23.04
C ALA A 485 -2.15 33.14 22.37
N LYS A 486 -2.44 31.91 22.81
CA LYS A 486 -3.50 31.06 22.26
C LYS A 486 -4.78 31.17 23.08
N TRP A 487 -5.90 31.44 22.41
CA TRP A 487 -7.21 31.64 23.05
C TRP A 487 -8.29 30.79 22.41
N TRP A 488 -9.21 30.30 23.23
CA TRP A 488 -10.42 29.61 22.80
C TRP A 488 -11.60 30.56 22.80
N PHE A 489 -12.48 30.41 21.82
CA PHE A 489 -13.68 31.23 21.64
C PHE A 489 -14.91 30.38 21.41
N ILE A 490 -16.07 30.90 21.85
CA ILE A 490 -17.39 30.45 21.44
C ILE A 490 -18.09 31.64 20.77
N SER A 491 -18.36 31.51 19.48
CA SER A 491 -18.80 32.64 18.65
C SER A 491 -19.91 32.22 17.67
N ILE A 492 -20.63 33.19 17.12
CA ILE A 492 -21.44 32.99 15.91
C ILE A 492 -20.71 33.64 14.75
N ALA A 493 -20.46 32.86 13.70
CA ALA A 493 -19.90 33.37 12.46
C ALA A 493 -20.98 34.05 11.59
N SER A 494 -20.59 35.09 10.87
CA SER A 494 -21.47 35.73 9.88
C SER A 494 -21.80 34.77 8.73
N LYS A 495 -23.03 34.83 8.20
CA LYS A 495 -23.53 33.87 7.20
C LYS A 495 -22.67 33.89 5.94
N GLY A 496 -21.90 32.81 5.72
CA GLY A 496 -20.98 32.66 4.58
C GLY A 496 -19.51 32.98 4.87
N SER A 497 -19.17 33.38 6.11
CA SER A 497 -17.80 33.66 6.55
C SER A 497 -17.16 32.44 7.23
N GLN A 498 -15.82 32.34 7.16
CA GLN A 498 -15.07 31.39 7.99
C GLN A 498 -15.04 31.89 9.45
N PRO A 499 -15.14 31.00 10.45
CA PRO A 499 -14.94 31.36 11.86
C PRO A 499 -13.52 31.90 12.07
N GLY A 500 -13.37 32.96 12.85
CA GLY A 500 -12.13 33.71 13.06
C GLY A 500 -11.97 34.96 12.18
N ALA A 501 -13.00 35.34 11.41
CA ALA A 501 -13.03 36.61 10.69
C ALA A 501 -13.40 37.78 11.63
N HIS A 502 -12.93 38.99 11.33
CA HIS A 502 -13.06 40.19 12.16
C HIS A 502 -14.51 40.63 12.51
N ASP A 503 -15.53 39.93 11.98
CA ASP A 503 -16.97 40.20 12.11
C ASP A 503 -17.72 39.13 12.95
N ASP A 504 -17.01 38.28 13.68
CA ASP A 504 -17.60 37.26 14.54
C ASP A 504 -18.24 37.88 15.80
N LYS A 505 -19.32 37.27 16.29
CA LYS A 505 -19.95 37.65 17.57
C LYS A 505 -19.48 36.71 18.67
N ASP A 506 -18.50 37.17 19.45
CA ASP A 506 -17.89 36.38 20.51
C ASP A 506 -18.69 36.43 21.82
N PHE A 507 -19.03 35.26 22.35
CA PHE A 507 -19.81 35.14 23.58
C PHE A 507 -18.93 34.86 24.79
N TYR A 508 -17.98 33.94 24.64
CA TYR A 508 -17.10 33.53 25.73
C TYR A 508 -15.70 33.27 25.19
N MET A 509 -14.69 33.48 26.03
CA MET A 509 -13.31 33.18 25.69
C MET A 509 -12.55 32.57 26.87
N ALA A 510 -11.50 31.81 26.60
CA ALA A 510 -10.63 31.22 27.63
C ALA A 510 -9.18 31.13 27.13
N PRO A 511 -8.18 31.34 28.00
CA PRO A 511 -6.79 31.10 27.62
C PRO A 511 -6.58 29.59 27.40
N ALA A 512 -5.82 29.23 26.36
CA ALA A 512 -5.44 27.83 26.15
C ALA A 512 -4.54 27.33 27.28
N SER A 513 -4.66 26.04 27.62
CA SER A 513 -3.76 25.40 28.60
C SER A 513 -2.34 25.29 28.04
N LEU A 514 -1.34 25.50 28.90
CA LEU A 514 0.08 25.31 28.55
C LEU A 514 0.41 23.85 28.24
N GLU A 515 -0.30 22.89 28.85
CA GLU A 515 -0.07 21.45 28.69
C GLU A 515 -0.92 20.83 27.57
N HIS A 516 -2.06 21.45 27.24
CA HIS A 516 -3.04 20.93 26.27
C HIS A 516 -3.66 22.06 25.43
N SER A 517 -2.85 22.74 24.60
CA SER A 517 -3.32 23.92 23.84
C SER A 517 -4.38 23.62 22.78
N ASP A 518 -4.55 22.35 22.42
CA ASP A 518 -5.38 21.91 21.30
C ASP A 518 -6.73 21.34 21.75
N ILE A 519 -7.02 21.45 23.05
CA ILE A 519 -8.32 21.09 23.66
C ILE A 519 -8.85 22.31 24.43
N PRO A 520 -10.14 22.63 24.34
CA PRO A 520 -10.71 23.74 25.09
C PRO A 520 -10.69 23.45 26.59
N PRO A 521 -10.42 24.46 27.44
CA PRO A 521 -10.33 24.27 28.88
C PRO A 521 -11.70 24.01 29.52
N GLU A 522 -11.74 23.23 30.59
CA GLU A 522 -12.99 22.82 31.23
C GLU A 522 -13.68 23.95 32.01
N SER A 523 -12.92 24.83 32.67
CA SER A 523 -13.47 25.76 33.67
C SER A 523 -12.81 27.14 33.76
N THR A 524 -12.05 27.60 32.75
CA THR A 524 -11.37 28.92 32.74
C THR A 524 -12.02 29.94 31.81
N TRP A 525 -13.27 29.70 31.40
CA TRP A 525 -13.99 30.58 30.49
C TRP A 525 -14.40 31.89 31.17
N ALA A 526 -14.32 32.97 30.41
CA ALA A 526 -14.77 34.30 30.76
C ALA A 526 -15.82 34.79 29.75
N ILE A 527 -16.62 35.76 30.17
CA ILE A 527 -17.57 36.46 29.30
C ILE A 527 -16.80 37.36 28.35
N ASN A 528 -17.23 37.36 27.09
CA ASN A 528 -16.79 38.32 26.08
C ASN A 528 -17.96 39.25 25.68
N ASP A 529 -17.80 40.08 24.65
CA ASP A 529 -18.70 41.16 24.23
C ASP A 529 -20.20 40.84 24.24
N TYR A 530 -20.59 39.63 23.82
CA TYR A 530 -21.99 39.22 23.75
C TYR A 530 -22.43 38.22 24.82
N GLY A 531 -21.53 37.80 25.72
CA GLY A 531 -21.78 36.80 26.76
C GLY A 531 -22.55 37.30 27.97
N ILE A 532 -23.08 36.37 28.77
CA ILE A 532 -23.80 36.67 30.02
C ILE A 532 -23.35 35.68 31.10
N ASN A 533 -23.29 36.12 32.36
CA ASN A 533 -22.99 35.23 33.49
C ASN A 533 -24.05 34.11 33.65
N PRO A 534 -23.64 32.87 34.00
CA PRO A 534 -22.26 32.44 34.26
C PRO A 534 -21.48 32.12 32.97
N PRO A 535 -20.13 32.18 32.98
CA PRO A 535 -19.34 31.57 31.93
C PRO A 535 -19.60 30.05 31.81
N PRO A 536 -19.41 29.47 30.62
CA PRO A 536 -19.65 28.05 30.40
C PRO A 536 -18.67 27.15 31.15
N THR A 537 -19.11 25.93 31.42
CA THR A 537 -18.28 24.77 31.71
C THR A 537 -18.25 23.87 30.49
N ILE A 538 -17.07 23.36 30.14
CA ILE A 538 -16.88 22.48 29.00
C ILE A 538 -16.65 21.05 29.49
N ILE A 539 -17.39 20.12 28.90
CA ILE A 539 -17.17 18.69 29.10
C ILE A 539 -16.81 18.09 27.74
N CYS A 540 -15.53 17.80 27.55
CA CYS A 540 -15.03 17.11 26.38
C CYS A 540 -15.46 15.64 26.45
N LYS A 541 -16.23 15.18 25.45
CA LYS A 541 -16.62 13.77 25.33
C LYS A 541 -15.98 13.19 24.07
N SER A 542 -15.02 12.28 24.23
CA SER A 542 -14.79 11.30 23.17
C SER A 542 -16.05 10.46 23.13
N GLU A 543 -16.83 10.48 22.06
CA GLU A 543 -18.19 9.92 22.09
C GLU A 543 -18.16 8.40 22.38
N LEU A 544 -18.44 8.07 23.64
CA LEU A 544 -18.91 6.78 24.07
C LEU A 544 -20.43 6.80 23.85
N LEU A 545 -20.95 6.04 22.88
CA LEU A 545 -22.41 5.82 22.75
C LEU A 545 -23.01 5.31 24.08
N PRO A 546 -24.15 5.82 24.58
CA PRO A 546 -24.92 5.10 25.59
C PRO A 546 -25.53 3.84 24.98
N GLU A 547 -25.63 2.79 25.78
CA GLU A 547 -26.39 1.59 25.48
C GLU A 547 -27.80 1.98 25.00
N SER A 548 -28.27 1.31 23.95
CA SER A 548 -29.68 1.29 23.62
C SER A 548 -30.42 0.74 24.83
N GLY A 549 -31.00 1.65 25.62
CA GLY A 549 -31.88 1.31 26.72
C GLY A 549 -32.97 0.38 26.21
N GLU A 550 -33.11 -0.75 26.89
CA GLU A 550 -34.26 -1.62 26.80
C GLU A 550 -35.53 -0.77 26.84
N GLU A 551 -36.37 -0.91 25.82
CA GLU A 551 -37.77 -0.51 25.90
C GLU A 551 -38.40 -1.35 27.03
N SER A 552 -38.45 -0.79 28.23
CA SER A 552 -39.43 -1.18 29.23
C SER A 552 -40.79 -0.74 28.72
N GLY A 553 -41.39 -1.57 27.88
CA GLY A 553 -42.81 -1.49 27.55
C GLY A 553 -43.62 -1.85 28.78
N ASP A 554 -44.14 -0.84 29.48
CA ASP A 554 -45.24 -0.98 30.41
C ASP A 554 -46.22 0.19 30.25
N ASN A 555 -47.36 -0.13 29.65
CA ASN A 555 -48.72 0.34 29.97
C ASN A 555 -49.03 1.86 29.99
N TRP A 556 -49.68 2.38 28.95
CA TRP A 556 -51.15 2.55 28.81
C TRP A 556 -51.49 3.40 27.58
#